data_AF-A0A7K6VCU7-F1
#
_entry.id   AF-A0A7K6VCU7-F1
#
_cell.length_a   1.000
_cell.length_b   1.000
_cell.length_c   1.000
_cell.angle_alpha   90.00
_cell.angle_beta   90.00
_cell.angle_gamma   90.00
#
_symmetry.space_group_name_H-M   'P 1'
#
loop_
_entity.id
_entity.type
_entity.pdbx_description
1 polymer ?
#
loop_
_entity_poly.entity_id
_entity_poly.type
_entity_poly.pdbx_seq_one_letter_code
_entity_poly.pdbx_strand_id
1 'polypeptide(L)'
;VMLRFGQHLLKPSVVFLRTELSFALVNRRPVLPGHVLVCPLRPVERFRDLCPEEVADLFQTAQRVGSVVEQHFCGTSLTFSIQ
;
A
#
# COMPACT_ATOMS: atom_id res chain seq x y z
N VAL A 1 13.44 3.69 -10.62
CA VAL A 1 12.87 2.32 -10.70
C VAL A 1 11.38 2.44 -10.98
N MET A 2 10.88 1.82 -12.04
CA MET A 2 9.45 1.78 -12.35
C MET A 2 8.73 0.81 -11.42
N LEU A 3 7.63 1.25 -10.79
CA LEU A 3 6.80 0.43 -9.91
C LEU A 3 5.63 -0.19 -10.69
N ARG A 4 5.23 -1.40 -10.30
CA ARG A 4 4.14 -2.15 -10.92
C ARG A 4 3.06 -2.49 -9.90
N PHE A 5 1.82 -2.48 -10.35
CA PHE A 5 0.68 -3.07 -9.65
C PHE A 5 -0.04 -4.02 -10.62
N GLY A 6 0.17 -5.32 -10.42
CA GLY A 6 -0.13 -6.33 -11.44
C GLY A 6 0.58 -6.01 -12.75
N GLN A 7 -0.16 -6.01 -13.85
CA GLN A 7 0.35 -5.68 -15.20
C GLN A 7 0.56 -4.18 -15.45
N HIS A 8 0.10 -3.30 -14.54
CA HIS A 8 0.10 -1.86 -14.76
C HIS A 8 1.37 -1.19 -14.23
N LEU A 9 1.96 -0.33 -15.05
CA LEU A 9 3.04 0.57 -14.63
C LEU A 9 2.45 1.80 -13.94
N LEU A 10 3.04 2.16 -12.79
CA LEU A 10 2.59 3.30 -12.00
C LEU A 10 3.40 4.55 -12.33
N LYS A 11 2.71 5.69 -12.42
CA LYS A 11 3.36 7.00 -12.50
C LYS A 11 3.94 7.34 -11.12
N PRO A 12 5.16 7.91 -11.02
CA PRO A 12 5.73 8.29 -9.73
C PRO A 12 4.82 9.21 -8.90
N SER A 13 4.05 10.08 -9.55
CA SER A 13 3.18 11.06 -8.90
C SER A 13 2.02 10.46 -8.09
N VAL A 14 1.69 9.17 -8.26
CA VAL A 14 0.60 8.51 -7.51
C VAL A 14 1.11 7.69 -6.34
N VAL A 15 2.43 7.57 -6.18
CA VAL A 15 3.11 6.84 -5.11
C VAL A 15 3.63 7.85 -4.11
N PHE A 16 3.18 7.76 -2.85
CA PHE A 16 3.50 8.74 -1.82
C PHE A 16 4.44 8.20 -0.72
N LEU A 17 4.65 6.88 -0.68
CA LEU A 17 5.61 6.25 0.23
C LEU A 17 6.29 5.08 -0.47
N ARG A 18 7.57 4.91 -0.18
CA ARG A 18 8.37 3.75 -0.57
C ARG A 18 9.29 3.36 0.59
N THR A 19 9.32 2.08 0.90
CA THR A 19 10.27 1.47 1.85
C THR A 19 11.26 0.60 1.08
N GLU A 20 12.02 -0.22 1.80
CA GLU A 20 12.95 -1.18 1.20
C GLU A 20 12.22 -2.27 0.41
N LEU A 21 11.05 -2.72 0.89
CA LEU A 21 10.32 -3.86 0.32
C LEU A 21 8.87 -3.55 -0.08
N SER A 22 8.34 -2.36 0.22
CA SER A 22 6.95 -1.98 -0.06
C SER A 22 6.81 -0.57 -0.62
N PHE A 23 5.61 -0.25 -1.08
CA PHE A 23 5.22 1.10 -1.48
C PHE A 23 3.73 1.34 -1.23
N ALA A 24 3.33 2.61 -1.13
CA ALA A 24 1.93 3.00 -0.97
C ALA A 24 1.51 3.99 -2.07
N LEU A 25 0.29 3.81 -2.58
CA LEU A 25 -0.27 4.60 -3.68
C LEU A 25 -1.72 5.02 -3.44
N VAL A 26 -2.11 6.13 -4.05
CA VAL A 26 -3.52 6.57 -4.09
C VAL A 26 -4.33 5.75 -5.10
N ASN A 27 -5.61 5.54 -4.79
CA ASN A 27 -6.52 4.81 -5.68
C ASN A 27 -7.19 5.78 -6.68
N ARG A 28 -7.29 5.39 -7.96
CA ARG A 28 -8.04 6.17 -8.98
C ARG A 28 -9.54 6.16 -8.75
N ARG A 29 -10.06 5.08 -8.17
CA ARG A 29 -11.49 4.90 -7.83
C ARG A 29 -11.59 4.45 -6.38
N PRO A 30 -11.36 5.37 -5.42
CA PRO A 30 -11.40 5.03 -4.01
C PRO A 30 -12.83 4.68 -3.58
N VAL A 31 -12.99 3.62 -2.77
CA VAL A 31 -14.30 3.27 -2.18
C VAL A 31 -14.78 4.36 -1.22
N LEU A 32 -13.86 4.96 -0.46
CA LEU A 32 -14.08 6.06 0.46
C LEU A 32 -12.91 7.06 0.39
N PRO A 33 -13.09 8.34 0.77
CA PRO A 33 -11.98 9.26 0.94
C PRO A 33 -10.88 8.66 1.83
N GLY A 34 -9.62 8.81 1.42
CA GLY A 34 -8.48 8.20 2.12
C GLY A 34 -8.22 6.73 1.78
N HIS A 35 -9.02 6.07 0.94
CA HIS A 35 -8.72 4.71 0.49
C HIS A 35 -7.45 4.69 -0.39
N VAL A 36 -6.39 4.14 0.17
CA VAL A 36 -5.07 3.93 -0.45
C VAL A 36 -4.71 2.45 -0.49
N LEU A 37 -3.70 2.09 -1.27
CA LEU A 37 -3.18 0.73 -1.36
C LEU A 37 -1.74 0.70 -0.84
N VAL A 38 -1.39 -0.38 -0.16
CA VAL A 38 -0.02 -0.72 0.25
C VAL A 38 0.35 -2.05 -0.40
N CYS A 39 1.50 -2.08 -1.09
CA CYS A 39 1.88 -3.20 -1.96
C CYS A 39 3.36 -3.54 -1.79
N PRO A 40 3.75 -4.82 -1.94
CA PRO A 40 5.16 -5.22 -2.00
C PRO A 40 5.79 -4.69 -3.29
N LEU A 41 7.08 -4.36 -3.26
CA LEU A 41 7.85 -3.96 -4.45
C LEU A 41 8.02 -5.12 -5.42
N ARG A 42 8.23 -6.34 -4.88
CA ARG A 42 8.27 -7.57 -5.68
C ARG A 42 6.83 -7.99 -6.00
N PRO A 43 6.45 -8.07 -7.28
CA PRO A 43 5.10 -8.48 -7.63
C PRO A 43 4.91 -9.98 -7.38
N VAL A 44 3.97 -10.31 -6.50
CA VAL A 44 3.52 -11.69 -6.24
C VAL A 44 2.00 -11.77 -6.35
N GLU A 45 1.48 -12.95 -6.70
CA GLU A 45 0.05 -13.14 -6.91
C GLU A 45 -0.70 -13.46 -5.63
N ARG A 46 -0.10 -14.27 -4.74
CA ARG A 46 -0.75 -14.71 -3.50
C ARG A 46 0.03 -14.24 -2.29
N PHE A 47 -0.70 -13.98 -1.20
CA PHE A 47 -0.09 -13.57 0.08
C PHE A 47 0.95 -14.58 0.59
N ARG A 48 0.73 -15.88 0.36
CA ARG A 48 1.68 -16.96 0.73
C ARG A 48 3.02 -16.92 -0.01
N ASP A 49 3.11 -16.15 -1.10
CA ASP A 49 4.31 -16.05 -1.93
C ASP A 49 5.27 -14.95 -1.43
N LEU A 50 4.85 -14.18 -0.40
CA LEU A 50 5.70 -13.21 0.30
C LEU A 50 6.69 -13.93 1.22
N CYS A 51 7.92 -13.43 1.28
CA CYS A 51 8.86 -13.87 2.30
C CYS A 51 8.55 -13.17 3.65
N PRO A 52 9.04 -13.70 4.79
CA PRO A 52 8.78 -13.13 6.10
C PRO A 52 9.15 -11.64 6.22
N GLU A 53 10.24 -11.22 5.57
CA GLU A 53 10.72 -9.84 5.55
C GLU A 53 9.74 -8.93 4.80
N GLU A 54 9.19 -9.39 3.67
CA GLU A 54 8.19 -8.65 2.91
C GLU A 54 6.87 -8.56 3.68
N VAL A 55 6.45 -9.62 4.38
CA VAL A 55 5.26 -9.58 5.26
C VAL A 55 5.45 -8.52 6.35
N ALA A 56 6.60 -8.52 7.02
CA ALA A 56 6.91 -7.57 8.08
C ALA A 56 6.91 -6.12 7.56
N ASP A 57 7.65 -5.85 6.47
CA ASP A 57 7.72 -4.52 5.89
C ASP A 57 6.36 -4.05 5.34
N LEU A 58 5.57 -4.93 4.74
CA LEU A 58 4.24 -4.61 4.21
C LEU A 58 3.30 -4.16 5.32
N PHE A 59 3.22 -4.90 6.43
CA PHE A 59 2.32 -4.56 7.54
C PHE A 59 2.82 -3.39 8.40
N GLN A 60 4.13 -3.22 8.56
CA GLN A 60 4.68 -2.00 9.19
C GLN A 60 4.39 -0.77 8.33
N THR A 61 4.52 -0.89 7.01
CA THR A 61 4.14 0.16 6.06
C THR A 61 2.65 0.45 6.15
N ALA A 62 1.80 -0.58 6.19
CA ALA A 62 0.35 -0.45 6.33
C ALA A 62 -0.05 0.25 7.63
N GLN A 63 0.59 -0.09 8.75
CA GLN A 63 0.39 0.59 10.04
C GLN A 63 0.73 2.08 9.94
N ARG A 64 1.91 2.41 9.40
CA ARG A 64 2.36 3.81 9.26
C ARG A 64 1.44 4.61 8.34
N VAL A 65 1.06 4.05 7.19
CA VAL A 65 0.16 4.68 6.23
C VAL A 65 -1.22 4.86 6.84
N GLY A 66 -1.74 3.85 7.53
CA GLY A 66 -3.01 3.89 8.23
C GLY A 66 -3.10 5.08 9.18
N SER A 67 -2.13 5.22 10.10
CA SER A 67 -2.11 6.32 11.06
C SER A 67 -2.12 7.70 10.39
N VAL A 68 -1.35 7.88 9.31
CA VAL A 68 -1.30 9.16 8.59
C VAL A 68 -2.60 9.45 7.85
N VAL A 69 -3.17 8.45 7.17
CA VAL A 69 -4.42 8.59 6.42
C VAL A 69 -5.59 8.87 7.36
N GLU A 70 -5.69 8.13 8.47
CA GLU A 70 -6.73 8.36 9.48
C GLU A 70 -6.69 9.80 9.99
N GLN A 71 -5.51 10.29 10.39
CA GLN A 71 -5.35 11.67 10.85
C GLN A 71 -5.68 12.69 9.75
N HIS A 72 -5.17 12.49 8.53
CA HIS A 72 -5.36 13.45 7.44
C HIS A 72 -6.82 13.57 7.00
N PHE A 73 -7.58 12.47 7.06
CA PHE A 73 -8.98 12.43 6.68
C PHE A 73 -9.93 12.52 7.89
N CYS A 74 -9.43 12.91 9.07
CA CYS A 74 -10.20 13.03 10.31
C CYS A 74 -11.01 11.76 10.65
N GLY A 75 -10.47 10.59 10.33
CA GLY A 75 -11.04 9.30 10.68
C GLY A 75 -10.85 8.97 12.17
N THR A 76 -11.68 8.07 12.68
CA THR A 76 -11.60 7.55 14.05
C THR A 76 -11.38 6.03 14.09
N SER A 77 -11.35 5.39 12.92
CA SER A 77 -11.12 3.96 12.75
C SER A 77 -10.61 3.68 11.34
N LEU A 78 -9.99 2.52 11.16
CA LEU A 78 -9.47 2.03 9.88
C LEU A 78 -9.95 0.61 9.60
N THR A 79 -10.00 0.24 8.33
CA THR A 79 -10.18 -1.15 7.89
C THR A 79 -9.02 -1.55 7.01
N PHE A 80 -8.38 -2.67 7.35
CA PHE A 80 -7.38 -3.32 6.52
C PHE A 80 -8.00 -4.55 5.87
N SER A 81 -7.93 -4.64 4.55
CA SER A 81 -8.44 -5.77 3.77
C SER A 81 -7.41 -6.24 2.76
N ILE A 82 -7.25 -7.55 2.66
CA ILE A 82 -6.51 -8.24 1.60
C ILE A 82 -7.53 -9.12 0.87
N GLN A 83 -7.53 -9.09 -0.46
CA GLN A 83 -8.47 -9.80 -1.33
C GLN A 83 -7.74 -10.80 -2.22
#